data_AF-A0A3M1HCH4-F1
#
_entry.id   AF-A0A3M1HCH4-F1
#
_cell.length_a   1.000
_cell.length_b   1.000
_cell.length_c   1.000
_cell.angle_alpha   90.00
_cell.angle_beta   90.00
_cell.angle_gamma   90.00
#
_symmetry.space_group_name_H-M   'P 1'
#
loop_
_entity.id
_entity.type
_entity.pdbx_description
1 polymer ?
#
loop_
_entity_poly.entity_id
_entity_poly.type
_entity_poly.pdbx_seq_one_letter_code
_entity_poly.pdbx_strand_id
1 'polypeptide(L)'
;MEVEIRNRPSFANLLVKLKPGDRIIGEGDAMASMDTNVAFDTKMMGGFFKALIRRVAGGESLFVNEFYLEKGQEGELVLTQNVPGDLVEMEIPRNGIYLQPSAFMACTGDVSLKT
;
A
#
# COMPACT_ATOMS: atom_id res chain seq x y z
N MET A 1 8.72 0.34 -11.76
CA MET A 1 8.49 -0.59 -10.64
C MET A 1 8.19 -1.99 -11.16
N GLU A 2 8.87 -3.01 -10.63
CA GLU A 2 8.57 -4.43 -10.88
C GLU A 2 7.89 -5.01 -9.64
N VAL A 3 6.82 -5.79 -9.84
CA VAL A 3 6.04 -6.39 -8.76
C VAL A 3 5.81 -7.88 -9.00
N GLU A 4 5.78 -8.66 -7.93
CA GLU A 4 5.51 -10.10 -7.97
C GLU A 4 4.59 -10.48 -6.80
N ILE A 5 3.44 -11.09 -7.10
CA ILE A 5 2.58 -11.68 -6.07
C ILE A 5 3.06 -13.10 -5.77
N ARG A 6 3.52 -13.32 -4.54
CA ARG A 6 4.06 -14.60 -4.07
C ARG A 6 3.11 -15.28 -3.08
N ASN A 7 3.37 -16.55 -2.78
CA ASN A 7 2.71 -17.31 -1.69
C ASN A 7 1.17 -17.40 -1.78
N ARG A 8 0.62 -17.33 -2.99
CA ARG A 8 -0.82 -17.49 -3.26
C ARG A 8 -1.30 -18.92 -2.97
N PRO A 9 -2.61 -19.14 -2.69
CA PRO A 9 -3.65 -18.14 -2.49
C PRO A 9 -3.99 -17.89 -1.01
N SER A 10 -3.30 -18.55 -0.08
CA SER A 10 -3.70 -18.53 1.33
C SER A 10 -3.03 -17.42 2.14
N PHE A 11 -1.82 -17.02 1.74
CA PHE A 11 -1.03 -16.00 2.43
C PHE A 11 -0.22 -15.21 1.40
N ALA A 12 -0.92 -14.67 0.41
CA ALA A 12 -0.26 -13.92 -0.65
C ALA A 12 0.43 -12.67 -0.09
N ASN A 13 1.64 -12.40 -0.57
CA ASN A 13 2.41 -11.19 -0.31
C ASN A 13 2.88 -10.58 -1.63
N LEU A 14 3.19 -9.29 -1.59
CA LEU A 14 3.66 -8.52 -2.73
C LEU A 14 5.15 -8.22 -2.54
N LEU A 15 5.98 -8.79 -3.41
CA LEU A 15 7.34 -8.33 -3.59
C LEU A 15 7.34 -7.12 -4.53
N VAL A 16 8.01 -6.05 -4.11
CA VAL A 16 8.20 -4.85 -4.91
C VAL A 16 9.69 -4.58 -5.05
N LYS A 17 10.17 -4.48 -6.29
CA LYS A 17 11.50 -3.95 -6.60
C LYS A 17 11.38 -2.51 -7.05
N LEU A 18 11.87 -1.62 -6.21
CA LEU A 18 11.87 -0.18 -6.44
C LEU A 18 13.14 0.22 -7.19
N LYS A 19 13.00 1.15 -8.14
CA LYS A 19 14.10 1.88 -8.80
C LYS A 19 13.98 3.38 -8.51
N PRO A 20 15.03 4.19 -8.71
CA PRO A 20 14.95 5.63 -8.52
C PRO A 20 13.76 6.24 -9.28
N GLY A 21 12.93 7.00 -8.57
CA GLY A 21 11.70 7.59 -9.10
C GLY A 21 10.42 6.76 -8.89
N ASP A 22 10.54 5.46 -8.60
CA ASP A 22 9.36 4.65 -8.25
C ASP A 22 8.75 5.11 -6.91
N ARG A 23 7.43 4.98 -6.81
CA ARG A 23 6.62 5.27 -5.62
C ARG A 23 5.51 4.23 -5.53
N ILE A 24 5.35 3.63 -4.34
CA ILE A 24 4.23 2.75 -4.02
C ILE A 24 3.59 3.21 -2.72
N ILE A 25 2.27 3.27 -2.72
CA ILE A 25 1.47 3.60 -1.54
C ILE A 25 0.86 2.30 -1.05
N GLY A 26 1.09 1.95 0.22
CA GLY A 26 0.51 0.76 0.86
C GLY A 26 -0.32 1.11 2.10
N GLU A 27 -1.16 0.17 2.54
CA GLU A 27 -1.81 0.28 3.86
C GLU A 27 -0.77 0.47 4.98
N GLY A 28 -1.15 1.22 6.02
CA GLY A 28 -0.25 1.64 7.08
C GLY A 28 0.43 0.49 7.84
N ASP A 29 -0.21 -0.68 7.90
CA ASP A 29 0.24 -1.90 8.58
C ASP A 29 0.70 -3.00 7.62
N ALA A 30 0.78 -2.74 6.31
CA ALA A 30 1.08 -3.78 5.31
C ALA A 30 2.56 -4.16 5.21
N MET A 31 3.50 -3.39 5.75
CA MET A 31 4.93 -3.65 5.57
C MET A 31 5.41 -4.86 6.37
N ALA A 32 5.90 -5.89 5.68
CA ALA A 32 6.54 -7.05 6.29
C ALA A 32 8.06 -6.86 6.44
N SER A 33 8.72 -6.39 5.39
CA SER A 33 10.18 -6.12 5.38
C SER A 33 10.54 -5.14 4.28
N MET A 34 11.68 -4.46 4.43
CA MET A 34 12.25 -3.60 3.39
C MET A 34 13.77 -3.56 3.50
N ASP A 35 14.45 -3.27 2.39
CA ASP A 35 15.88 -2.96 2.39
C ASP A 35 16.18 -1.64 3.09
N THR A 36 17.40 -1.51 3.64
CA THR A 36 17.84 -0.32 4.40
C THR A 36 17.91 0.99 3.59
N ASN A 37 17.83 0.92 2.26
CA ASN A 37 17.82 2.08 1.36
C ASN A 37 16.40 2.45 0.88
N VAL A 38 15.39 1.71 1.31
CA VAL A 38 13.99 2.08 1.16
C VAL A 38 13.58 2.93 2.35
N ALA A 39 13.02 4.10 2.06
CA ALA A 39 12.42 5.03 3.01
C ALA A 39 10.91 5.11 2.77
N PHE A 40 10.18 5.65 3.74
CA PHE A 40 8.75 5.89 3.59
C PHE A 40 8.27 7.10 4.39
N ASP A 41 7.19 7.70 3.91
CA ASP A 41 6.45 8.74 4.63
C ASP A 41 5.01 8.27 4.90
N THR A 42 4.55 8.43 6.14
CA THR A 42 3.16 8.15 6.51
C THR A 42 2.26 9.34 6.18
N LYS A 43 1.21 9.10 5.37
CA LYS A 43 0.22 10.10 4.96
C LYS A 43 -1.16 9.75 5.52
N MET A 44 -1.90 10.77 5.96
CA MET A 44 -3.29 10.60 6.33
C MET A 44 -4.18 10.68 5.08
N MET A 45 -5.06 9.70 4.92
CA MET A 45 -6.05 9.69 3.85
C MET A 45 -7.23 10.60 4.18
N GLY A 46 -7.40 11.67 3.40
CA GLY A 46 -8.53 12.60 3.51
C GLY A 46 -8.25 13.88 4.31
N GLY A 47 -9.13 14.87 4.15
CA GLY A 47 -9.08 16.14 4.86
C GLY A 47 -9.98 16.17 6.09
N PHE A 48 -9.50 16.81 7.16
CA PHE A 48 -10.21 17.19 8.37
C PHE A 48 -10.58 16.09 9.40
N PHE A 49 -10.08 16.34 10.61
CA PHE A 49 -10.26 15.66 11.92
C PHE A 49 -11.67 15.12 12.27
N LYS A 50 -12.75 15.48 11.58
CA LYS A 50 -14.12 15.00 11.86
C LYS A 50 -14.39 13.57 11.35
N ALA A 51 -13.66 13.10 10.33
CA ALA A 51 -13.73 11.70 9.88
C ALA A 51 -12.99 10.75 10.85
N LEU A 52 -12.00 11.28 11.58
CA LEU A 52 -11.15 10.57 12.52
C LEU A 52 -11.97 9.88 13.64
N ILE A 53 -12.87 10.63 14.30
CA ILE A 53 -13.66 10.15 15.44
C ILE A 53 -14.63 9.01 15.06
N ARG A 54 -15.14 9.01 13.83
CA ARG A 54 -16.15 8.02 13.39
C ARG A 54 -15.53 6.68 12.98
N ARG A 55 -14.27 6.69 12.51
CA ARG A 55 -13.56 5.48 12.05
C ARG A 55 -12.68 4.82 13.11
N VAL A 56 -12.19 5.56 14.12
CA VAL A 56 -11.56 4.91 15.31
C VAL A 56 -12.56 3.98 16.01
N ALA A 57 -13.86 4.29 15.96
CA ALA A 57 -14.92 3.41 16.44
C ALA A 57 -15.19 2.18 15.54
N GLY A 58 -14.66 2.16 14.30
CA GLY A 58 -14.86 1.10 13.30
C GLY A 58 -13.62 0.23 13.01
N GLY A 59 -12.47 0.50 13.65
CA GLY A 59 -11.28 -0.36 13.58
C GLY A 59 -10.42 -0.25 12.32
N GLU A 60 -10.62 0.78 11.48
CA GLU A 60 -9.89 0.93 10.21
C GLU A 60 -8.74 1.95 10.29
N SER A 61 -7.65 1.69 9.57
CA SER A 61 -6.52 2.64 9.44
C SER A 61 -6.88 3.83 8.56
N LEU A 62 -6.49 5.04 9.00
CA LEU A 62 -6.61 6.30 8.25
C LEU A 62 -5.29 6.71 7.59
N PHE A 63 -4.28 5.84 7.68
CA PHE A 63 -2.92 6.13 7.28
C PHE A 63 -2.47 5.15 6.21
N VAL A 64 -1.78 5.70 5.22
CA VAL A 64 -1.04 4.95 4.20
C VAL A 64 0.43 5.31 4.29
N ASN A 65 1.30 4.39 3.90
CA ASN A 65 2.72 4.64 3.79
C ASN A 65 3.08 4.77 2.30
N GLU A 66 3.78 5.84 1.94
CA GLU A 66 4.38 5.99 0.61
C GLU A 66 5.85 5.60 0.68
N PHE A 67 6.20 4.48 0.04
CA PHE A 67 7.55 3.93 0.02
C PHE A 67 8.32 4.36 -1.23
N TYR A 68 9.63 4.56 -1.05
CA TYR A 68 10.55 4.99 -2.09
C TYR A 68 12.00 4.67 -1.80
N LEU A 69 12.85 4.71 -2.84
CA LEU A 69 14.29 4.73 -2.63
C LEU A 69 14.79 6.11 -2.21
N GLU A 70 15.49 6.16 -1.09
CA GLU A 70 16.26 7.35 -0.66
C GLU A 70 17.58 7.44 -1.45
N LYS A 71 18.22 6.28 -1.70
CA LYS A 71 19.52 6.16 -2.37
C LYS A 71 19.71 4.79 -3.03
N GLY A 72 20.69 4.69 -3.92
CA GLY A 72 21.03 3.44 -4.61
C GLY A 72 20.35 3.29 -5.97
N GLN A 73 20.39 2.08 -6.52
CA GLN A 73 19.85 1.76 -7.86
C GLN A 73 18.64 0.83 -7.80
N GLU A 74 18.52 0.06 -6.74
CA GLU A 74 17.43 -0.87 -6.49
C GLU A 74 17.25 -1.05 -4.97
N GLY A 75 16.04 -1.41 -4.56
CA GLY A 75 15.76 -1.89 -3.21
C GLY A 75 14.45 -2.65 -3.17
N GLU A 76 14.37 -3.58 -2.23
CA GLU A 76 13.28 -4.51 -2.07
C GLU A 76 12.32 -4.08 -0.95
N LEU A 77 11.02 -4.24 -1.19
CA LEU A 77 9.95 -4.05 -0.23
C LEU A 77 8.99 -5.24 -0.32
N VAL A 78 8.60 -5.78 0.84
CA VAL A 78 7.58 -6.83 0.94
C VAL A 78 6.38 -6.27 1.68
N LEU A 79 5.22 -6.30 1.02
CA LEU A 79 3.93 -5.96 1.61
C LEU A 79 3.08 -7.21 1.80
N THR A 80 2.32 -7.28 2.89
CA THR A 80 1.44 -8.40 3.23
C THR A 80 0.14 -7.92 3.86
N GLN A 81 -0.89 -8.75 3.73
CA GLN A 81 -2.20 -8.60 4.36
C GLN A 81 -2.19 -9.09 5.81
N ASN A 82 -3.06 -8.48 6.62
CA ASN A 82 -3.31 -8.86 8.02
C ASN A 82 -4.32 -10.02 8.16
N VAL A 83 -4.86 -10.51 7.04
CA VAL A 83 -5.79 -11.65 6.98
C VAL A 83 -5.30 -12.72 5.99
N PRO A 84 -5.60 -14.00 6.21
CA PRO A 84 -5.36 -15.04 5.20
C PRO A 84 -6.15 -14.74 3.94
N GLY A 85 -5.50 -14.85 2.78
CA GLY A 85 -6.14 -14.56 1.50
C GLY A 85 -5.16 -14.44 0.35
N ASP A 86 -5.70 -13.95 -0.76
CA ASP A 86 -4.98 -13.77 -2.02
C ASP A 86 -4.94 -12.30 -2.43
N LEU A 87 -4.00 -11.94 -3.31
CA LEU A 87 -3.89 -10.60 -3.86
C LEU A 87 -4.27 -10.60 -5.35
N VAL A 88 -4.89 -9.51 -5.80
CA VAL A 88 -5.24 -9.31 -7.20
C VAL A 88 -4.69 -7.97 -7.66
N GLU A 89 -3.82 -8.01 -8.67
CA GLU A 89 -3.35 -6.82 -9.36
C GLU A 89 -4.41 -6.36 -10.37
N MET A 90 -4.70 -5.06 -10.40
CA MET A 90 -5.68 -4.48 -11.31
C MET A 90 -5.22 -3.11 -11.80
N GLU A 91 -5.40 -2.85 -13.10
CA GLU A 91 -5.26 -1.50 -13.63
C GLU A 91 -6.46 -0.64 -13.22
N ILE A 92 -6.19 0.59 -12.78
CA ILE A 92 -7.24 1.51 -12.36
C ILE A 92 -7.87 2.15 -13.61
N PRO A 93 -9.16 1.92 -13.89
CA PRO A 93 -9.84 2.56 -15.01
C PRO A 93 -10.01 4.06 -14.75
N ARG A 94 -10.28 4.82 -15.80
CA ARG A 94 -10.48 6.28 -15.71
C ARG A 94 -11.54 6.72 -14.70
N ASN A 95 -12.56 5.89 -14.47
CA ASN A 95 -13.65 6.17 -13.54
C ASN A 95 -13.37 5.68 -12.10
N GLY A 96 -12.21 5.09 -11.86
CA GLY A 96 -11.84 4.50 -10.57
C GLY A 96 -12.55 3.17 -10.28
N ILE A 97 -12.26 2.63 -9.10
CA ILE A 97 -12.89 1.44 -8.54
C ILE A 97 -13.37 1.73 -7.12
N TYR A 98 -14.44 1.06 -6.71
CA TYR A 98 -14.87 1.04 -5.33
C TYR A 98 -14.41 -0.28 -4.71
N LEU A 99 -13.70 -0.17 -3.60
CA LEU A 99 -13.26 -1.32 -2.82
C LEU A 99 -14.09 -1.40 -1.54
N GLN A 100 -14.37 -2.62 -1.10
CA GLN A 100 -14.84 -2.80 0.27
C GLN A 100 -13.74 -2.34 1.24
N PRO A 101 -14.10 -1.90 2.44
CA PRO A 101 -13.11 -1.64 3.46
C PRO A 101 -12.21 -2.86 3.68
N SER A 102 -10.92 -2.62 3.94
CA SER A 102 -9.88 -3.65 4.10
C SER A 102 -9.53 -4.48 2.84
N ALA A 103 -10.13 -4.19 1.68
CA ALA A 103 -9.75 -4.84 0.43
C ALA A 103 -8.62 -4.10 -0.32
N PHE A 104 -8.26 -2.90 0.13
CA PHE A 104 -7.09 -2.19 -0.40
C PHE A 104 -5.80 -2.81 0.16
N MET A 105 -4.70 -2.70 -0.57
CA MET A 105 -3.39 -3.23 -0.14
C MET A 105 -2.30 -2.25 -0.53
N ALA A 106 -2.18 -1.99 -1.83
CA ALA A 106 -1.24 -1.03 -2.37
C ALA A 106 -1.67 -0.50 -3.73
N CYS A 107 -1.11 0.64 -4.14
CA CYS A 107 -1.23 1.21 -5.47
C CYS A 107 0.04 1.99 -5.85
N THR A 108 0.21 2.30 -7.13
CA THR A 108 1.25 3.22 -7.59
C THR A 108 1.04 4.63 -7.05
N GLY A 109 2.11 5.41 -6.93
CA GLY A 109 2.08 6.74 -6.32
C GLY A 109 1.23 7.81 -7.05
N ASP A 110 0.81 7.53 -8.28
CA ASP A 110 -0.06 8.40 -9.09
C ASP A 110 -1.57 8.13 -8.91
N VAL A 111 -1.94 7.06 -8.18
CA VAL A 111 -3.34 6.72 -7.91
C VAL A 111 -3.90 7.61 -6.79
N SER A 112 -5.06 8.22 -7.05
CA SER A 112 -5.79 9.01 -6.05
C SER A 112 -6.71 8.11 -5.21
N LEU A 113 -6.42 8.00 -3.92
CA LEU A 113 -7.26 7.30 -2.95
C LEU A 113 -8.26 8.28 -2.30
N LYS A 114 -9.50 7.84 -2.10
CA LYS A 114 -10.58 8.59 -1.43
C LYS A 114 -11.46 7.66 -0.61
N THR A 115 -11.85 8.12 0.58
CA THR A 115 -12.68 7.39 1.56
C THR A 115 -13.94 8.16 1.92
#